data_AF-A0AAU1NKK2-F1
#
_entry.id   AF-A0AAU1NKK2-F1
#
_cell.length_a   1.000
_cell.length_b   1.000
_cell.length_c   1.000
_cell.angle_alpha   90.00
_cell.angle_beta   90.00
_cell.angle_gamma   90.00
#
_symmetry.space_group_name_H-M   'P 1'
#
loop_
_entity.id
_entity.type
_entity.pdbx_description
1 polymer ?
#
loop_
_entity_poly.entity_id
_entity_poly.type
_entity_poly.pdbx_seq_one_letter_code
_entity_poly.pdbx_strand_id
1 'polypeptide(L)'
;MNRRRPGTTVDNVYQTLRGRIVEGEYQPGMRMSQGGLASELNISRTPLREALNRLEADGLVVSEANRGMEVAPVSDSQVEECYALRLLVEPATLAAISADLTDAELDEMDAALADMETKKNRIRDFQAAHLSFHELTLRRYPESVRELTRSLHLKIYRHQRLHFSRPHVPEHFTNVDRILLQSLRAREPERARHVLEFHLADAAIGMILDKDPDYRFDSLLVAVRGLGIEVEQAMDGHLPRPTTISWPGGEAKDIVELTTANLDSASHGANA
;
A
#
# COMPACT_ATOMS: atom_id res chain seq x y z
N MET A 1 18.76 -13.51 45.86
CA MET A 1 17.51 -13.27 45.11
C MET A 1 17.86 -12.67 43.75
N ASN A 2 17.81 -13.48 42.69
CA ASN A 2 18.15 -13.06 41.34
C ASN A 2 16.89 -12.49 40.66
N ARG A 3 16.81 -11.17 40.49
CA ARG A 3 15.71 -10.50 39.78
C ARG A 3 15.74 -10.94 38.31
N ARG A 4 14.82 -11.84 37.91
CA ARG A 4 14.55 -12.13 36.49
C ARG A 4 14.23 -10.81 35.80
N ARG A 5 15.05 -10.40 34.82
CA ARG A 5 14.66 -9.37 33.85
C ARG A 5 13.34 -9.82 33.22
N PRO A 6 12.36 -8.92 32.97
CA PRO A 6 11.19 -9.28 32.18
C PRO A 6 11.69 -9.87 30.87
N GLY A 7 11.37 -11.14 30.59
CA GLY A 7 11.85 -11.79 29.39
C GLY A 7 11.35 -11.02 28.17
N THR A 8 12.23 -10.64 27.26
CA THR A 8 11.83 -10.08 25.97
C THR A 8 10.90 -11.07 25.29
N THR A 9 9.66 -10.67 25.06
CA THR A 9 8.67 -11.53 24.40
C THR A 9 9.07 -11.72 22.94
N VAL A 10 8.65 -12.84 22.34
CA VAL A 10 8.76 -13.06 20.88
C VAL A 10 8.24 -11.85 20.11
N ASP A 11 7.13 -11.27 20.58
CA ASP A 11 6.51 -10.12 19.94
C ASP A 11 7.40 -8.87 19.97
N ASN A 12 8.03 -8.56 21.10
CA ASN A 12 8.97 -7.44 21.18
C ASN A 12 10.16 -7.61 20.22
N VAL A 13 10.68 -8.84 20.11
CA VAL A 13 11.79 -9.15 19.18
C VAL A 13 11.34 -8.96 17.74
N TYR A 14 10.17 -9.50 17.40
CA TYR A 14 9.55 -9.37 16.08
C TYR A 14 9.35 -7.90 15.70
N GLN A 15 8.70 -7.09 16.56
CA GLN A 15 8.45 -5.68 16.27
C GLN A 15 9.74 -4.88 16.12
N THR A 16 10.76 -5.17 16.94
CA THR A 16 12.07 -4.51 16.85
C THR A 16 12.74 -4.80 15.50
N LEU A 17 12.83 -6.08 15.12
CA LEU A 17 13.45 -6.49 13.86
C LEU A 17 12.65 -5.99 12.65
N ARG A 18 11.32 -6.09 12.70
CA ARG A 18 10.42 -5.55 11.67
C ARG A 18 10.64 -4.06 11.46
N GLY A 19 10.68 -3.28 12.55
CA GLY A 19 10.94 -1.85 12.50
C GLY A 19 12.27 -1.56 11.77
N ARG A 20 13.36 -2.23 12.16
CA ARG A 20 14.67 -2.03 11.52
C ARG A 20 14.68 -2.37 10.03
N ILE A 21 13.96 -3.41 9.61
CA ILE A 21 13.85 -3.80 8.19
C ILE A 21 13.02 -2.78 7.40
N VAL A 22 11.90 -2.33 7.95
CA VAL A 22 10.97 -1.40 7.29
C VAL A 22 11.56 0.01 7.20
N GLU A 23 12.25 0.46 8.23
CA GLU A 23 12.89 1.78 8.28
C GLU A 23 14.18 1.85 7.44
N GLY A 24 14.69 0.70 6.98
CA GLY A 24 15.91 0.58 6.20
C GLY A 24 17.20 0.55 7.03
N GLU A 25 17.12 0.38 8.35
CA GLU A 25 18.32 0.13 9.17
C GLU A 25 18.99 -1.19 8.77
N TYR A 26 18.15 -2.21 8.48
CA TYR A 26 18.58 -3.44 7.84
C TYR A 26 18.23 -3.39 6.35
N GLN A 27 19.26 -3.22 5.53
CA GLN A 27 19.13 -3.02 4.08
C GLN A 27 18.73 -4.32 3.36
N PRO A 28 17.97 -4.24 2.24
CA PRO A 28 17.74 -5.39 1.37
C PRO A 28 19.05 -6.11 1.01
N GLY A 29 19.05 -7.44 1.04
CA GLY A 29 20.26 -8.25 0.80
C GLY A 29 21.22 -8.35 2.00
N MET A 30 20.93 -7.65 3.11
CA MET A 30 21.74 -7.79 4.32
C MET A 30 21.57 -9.19 4.91
N ARG A 31 22.69 -9.90 5.06
CA ARG A 31 22.72 -11.20 5.73
C ARG A 31 22.60 -11.05 7.24
N MET A 32 21.75 -11.89 7.82
CA MET A 32 21.40 -11.90 9.23
C MET A 32 21.74 -13.26 9.83
N SER A 33 22.84 -13.33 10.60
CA SER A 33 23.15 -14.54 11.37
C SER A 33 22.39 -14.53 12.70
N GLN A 34 21.77 -15.65 13.08
CA GLN A 34 21.07 -15.76 14.37
C GLN A 34 22.00 -15.52 15.56
N GLY A 35 23.26 -15.93 15.45
CA GLY A 35 24.28 -15.67 16.47
C GLY A 35 24.59 -14.18 16.63
N GLY A 36 24.73 -13.46 15.51
CA GLY A 36 24.95 -12.01 15.52
C GLY A 36 23.78 -11.25 16.11
N LEU A 37 22.56 -11.54 15.65
CA LEU A 37 21.34 -10.88 16.14
C LEU A 37 21.07 -11.17 17.62
N ALA A 38 21.31 -12.40 18.10
CA ALA A 38 21.13 -12.74 19.50
C ALA A 38 22.08 -11.93 20.40
N SER A 39 23.32 -11.75 19.98
CA SER A 39 24.32 -10.92 20.67
C SER A 39 23.96 -9.44 20.62
N GLU A 40 23.55 -8.95 19.44
CA GLU A 40 23.16 -7.54 19.23
C GLU A 40 21.97 -7.14 20.09
N LEU A 41 20.93 -7.96 20.12
CA LEU A 41 19.70 -7.70 20.86
C LEU A 41 19.76 -8.15 22.33
N ASN A 42 20.84 -8.81 22.74
CA ASN A 42 21.02 -9.40 24.07
C ASN A 42 19.85 -10.31 24.48
N ILE A 43 19.44 -11.21 23.58
CA ILE A 43 18.35 -12.16 23.77
C ILE A 43 18.80 -13.60 23.50
N SER A 44 18.04 -14.59 23.99
CA SER A 44 18.30 -15.99 23.67
C SER A 44 17.83 -16.35 22.25
N ARG A 45 18.33 -17.47 21.73
CA ARG A 45 18.05 -17.92 20.35
C ARG A 45 16.59 -18.34 20.13
N THR A 46 15.90 -18.84 21.16
CA THR A 46 14.53 -19.32 21.04
C THR A 46 13.52 -18.23 20.63
N PRO A 47 13.40 -17.09 21.36
CA PRO A 47 12.50 -16.02 20.95
C PRO A 47 12.95 -15.35 19.64
N LEU A 48 14.25 -15.30 19.37
CA LEU A 48 14.77 -14.80 18.11
C LEU A 48 14.34 -15.67 16.91
N ARG A 49 14.46 -17.00 17.01
CA ARG A 49 14.09 -17.91 15.93
C ARG A 49 12.59 -17.79 15.61
N GLU A 50 11.76 -17.71 16.63
CA GLU A 50 10.31 -17.53 16.42
C GLU A 50 10.00 -16.17 15.76
N ALA A 51 10.65 -15.10 16.19
CA ALA A 51 10.51 -13.80 15.55
C ALA A 51 10.97 -13.82 14.08
N LEU A 52 12.07 -14.51 13.77
CA LEU A 52 12.57 -14.66 12.39
C LEU A 52 11.62 -15.50 11.52
N ASN A 53 11.02 -16.55 12.06
CA ASN A 53 9.99 -17.34 11.35
C ASN A 53 8.77 -16.48 11.01
N ARG A 54 8.34 -15.61 11.93
CA ARG A 54 7.25 -14.65 11.66
C ARG A 54 7.64 -13.66 10.55
N LEU A 55 8.84 -13.08 10.62
CA LEU A 55 9.34 -12.19 9.57
C LEU A 55 9.44 -12.86 8.19
N GLU A 56 9.79 -14.14 8.15
CA GLU A 56 9.81 -14.92 6.91
C GLU A 56 8.40 -15.14 6.37
N ALA A 57 7.44 -15.46 7.25
CA ALA A 57 6.02 -15.56 6.86
C ALA A 57 5.46 -14.24 6.31
N ASP A 58 5.91 -13.10 6.85
CA ASP A 58 5.56 -11.76 6.34
C ASP A 58 6.35 -11.37 5.08
N GLY A 59 7.31 -12.19 4.64
CA GLY A 59 8.15 -11.95 3.47
C GLY A 59 9.19 -10.82 3.66
N LEU A 60 9.52 -10.48 4.91
CA LEU A 60 10.53 -9.46 5.24
C LEU A 60 11.95 -10.01 5.25
N VAL A 61 12.09 -11.33 5.43
CA VAL A 61 13.36 -12.06 5.31
C VAL A 61 13.13 -13.33 4.48
N VAL A 62 14.21 -13.84 3.89
CA VAL A 62 14.23 -15.12 3.17
C VAL A 62 15.29 -16.03 3.77
N SER A 63 14.96 -17.31 3.94
CA SER A 63 15.95 -18.32 4.36
C SER A 63 16.94 -18.62 3.23
N GLU A 64 18.24 -18.56 3.54
CA GLU A 64 19.28 -19.14 2.68
C GLU A 64 19.76 -20.47 3.26
N ALA A 65 19.73 -21.52 2.42
CA ALA A 65 20.22 -22.84 2.80
C ALA A 65 21.66 -22.77 3.34
N ASN A 66 21.85 -23.28 4.56
CA ASN A 66 23.13 -23.32 5.28
C ASN A 66 23.78 -21.95 5.60
N ARG A 67 23.07 -20.83 5.41
CA ARG A 67 23.65 -19.48 5.54
C ARG A 67 22.90 -18.52 6.46
N GLY A 68 21.72 -18.92 6.95
CA GLY A 68 20.93 -18.10 7.88
C GLY A 68 19.78 -17.42 7.13
N MET A 69 19.51 -16.16 7.48
CA MET A 69 18.45 -15.37 6.85
C MET A 69 19.06 -14.19 6.10
N GLU A 70 18.37 -13.72 5.07
CA GLU A 70 18.69 -12.49 4.37
C GLU A 70 17.47 -11.57 4.39
N VAL A 71 17.69 -10.26 4.53
CA VAL A 71 16.62 -9.27 4.39
C VAL A 71 16.09 -9.29 2.97
N ALA A 72 14.78 -9.54 2.80
CA ALA A 72 14.18 -9.77 1.49
C ALA A 72 14.44 -8.59 0.52
N PRO A 73 14.71 -8.84 -0.77
CA PRO A 73 14.86 -7.78 -1.76
C PRO A 73 13.56 -6.98 -1.92
N VAL A 74 13.67 -5.78 -2.48
CA VAL A 74 12.54 -4.92 -2.80
C VAL A 74 12.65 -4.55 -4.27
N SER A 75 11.54 -4.65 -5.01
CA SER A 75 11.50 -4.42 -6.45
C SER A 75 10.23 -3.67 -6.86
N ASP A 76 10.32 -2.98 -7.99
CA ASP A 76 9.21 -2.21 -8.55
C ASP A 76 8.11 -3.17 -9.06
N SER A 77 8.48 -4.35 -9.59
CA SER A 77 7.53 -5.40 -9.97
C SER A 77 6.75 -5.97 -8.80
N GLN A 78 7.39 -6.17 -7.64
CA GLN A 78 6.68 -6.61 -6.43
C GLN A 78 5.68 -5.55 -5.95
N VAL A 79 6.03 -4.26 -6.06
CA VAL A 79 5.08 -3.18 -5.74
C VAL A 79 3.91 -3.19 -6.71
N GLU A 80 4.16 -3.37 -7.99
CA GLU A 80 3.13 -3.52 -9.01
C GLU A 80 2.18 -4.67 -8.68
N GLU A 81 2.70 -5.86 -8.40
CA GLU A 81 1.92 -7.03 -7.98
C GLU A 81 1.09 -6.75 -6.73
N CYS A 82 1.64 -6.01 -5.76
CA CYS A 82 0.89 -5.61 -4.56
C CYS A 82 -0.28 -4.69 -4.92
N TYR A 83 -0.08 -3.68 -5.76
CA TYR A 83 -1.17 -2.80 -6.19
C TYR A 83 -2.20 -3.53 -7.06
N ALA A 84 -1.78 -4.46 -7.92
CA ALA A 84 -2.68 -5.30 -8.71
C ALA A 84 -3.60 -6.14 -7.81
N LEU A 85 -3.06 -6.80 -6.79
CA LEU A 85 -3.86 -7.55 -5.81
C LEU A 85 -4.80 -6.64 -5.02
N ARG A 86 -4.32 -5.46 -4.59
CA ARG A 86 -5.14 -4.46 -3.90
C ARG A 86 -6.32 -4.00 -4.77
N LEU A 87 -6.09 -3.71 -6.05
CA LEU A 87 -7.14 -3.35 -7.01
C LEU A 87 -8.21 -4.43 -7.14
N LEU A 88 -7.81 -5.69 -7.12
CA LEU A 88 -8.74 -6.81 -7.26
C LEU A 88 -9.62 -7.05 -6.02
N VAL A 89 -9.20 -6.59 -4.83
CA VAL A 89 -9.88 -6.93 -3.57
C VAL A 89 -10.45 -5.71 -2.85
N GLU A 90 -9.73 -4.60 -2.78
CA GLU A 90 -10.09 -3.48 -1.91
C GLU A 90 -11.30 -2.67 -2.41
N PRO A 91 -11.40 -2.25 -3.69
CA PRO A 91 -12.52 -1.44 -4.16
C PRO A 91 -13.87 -2.10 -3.96
N ALA A 92 -14.01 -3.36 -4.37
CA ALA A 92 -15.24 -4.12 -4.18
C ALA A 92 -15.56 -4.35 -2.70
N THR A 93 -14.54 -4.60 -1.87
CA THR A 93 -14.73 -4.75 -0.42
C THR A 93 -15.18 -3.45 0.22
N LEU A 94 -14.58 -2.31 -0.14
CA LEU A 94 -14.95 -0.99 0.38
C LEU A 94 -16.39 -0.62 -0.02
N ALA A 95 -16.77 -0.89 -1.27
CA ALA A 95 -18.14 -0.66 -1.73
C ALA A 95 -19.15 -1.48 -0.90
N ALA A 96 -18.85 -2.77 -0.69
CA ALA A 96 -19.72 -3.69 0.04
C ALA A 96 -19.94 -3.30 1.51
N ILE A 97 -18.93 -2.72 2.19
CA ILE A 97 -19.03 -2.30 3.59
C ILE A 97 -19.43 -0.83 3.76
N SER A 98 -19.52 -0.06 2.68
CA SER A 98 -19.69 1.40 2.73
C SER A 98 -20.94 1.83 3.52
N ALA A 99 -22.02 1.05 3.45
CA ALA A 99 -23.25 1.29 4.19
C ALA A 99 -23.12 1.02 5.70
N ASP A 100 -22.17 0.18 6.12
CA ASP A 100 -21.96 -0.22 7.51
C ASP A 100 -21.01 0.70 8.29
N LEU A 101 -20.31 1.61 7.61
CA LEU A 101 -19.46 2.60 8.24
C LEU A 101 -20.31 3.55 9.10
N THR A 102 -19.92 3.77 10.35
CA THR A 102 -20.62 4.70 11.24
C THR A 102 -20.16 6.13 11.00
N ASP A 103 -20.98 7.12 11.37
CA ASP A 103 -20.59 8.53 11.26
C ASP A 103 -19.34 8.83 12.11
N ALA A 104 -19.19 8.17 13.27
CA ALA A 104 -18.00 8.28 14.10
C ALA A 104 -16.72 7.75 13.41
N GLU A 105 -16.81 6.66 12.64
CA GLU A 105 -15.67 6.16 11.84
C GLU A 105 -15.35 7.11 10.68
N LEU A 106 -16.36 7.70 10.05
CA LEU A 106 -16.17 8.70 8.99
C LEU A 106 -15.58 10.01 9.53
N ASP A 107 -15.90 10.38 10.76
CA ASP A 107 -15.30 11.51 11.47
C ASP A 107 -13.84 11.22 11.86
N GLU A 108 -13.51 9.97 12.22
CA GLU A 108 -12.12 9.54 12.43
C GLU A 108 -11.32 9.61 11.12
N MET A 109 -11.92 9.22 9.99
CA MET A 109 -11.31 9.37 8.66
C MET A 109 -11.10 10.82 8.27
N ASP A 110 -12.04 11.71 8.59
CA ASP A 110 -11.90 13.15 8.35
C ASP A 110 -10.75 13.75 9.15
N ALA A 111 -10.63 13.38 10.44
CA ALA A 111 -9.52 13.80 11.29
C ALA A 111 -8.17 13.26 10.78
N ALA A 112 -8.12 12.01 10.33
CA ALA A 112 -6.92 11.41 9.74
C ALA A 112 -6.52 12.09 8.42
N LEU A 113 -7.49 12.46 7.57
CA LEU A 113 -7.26 13.23 6.35
C LEU A 113 -6.70 14.62 6.68
N ALA A 114 -7.29 15.34 7.63
CA ALA A 114 -6.79 16.65 8.07
C ALA A 114 -5.35 16.55 8.60
N ASP A 115 -5.05 15.53 9.41
CA ASP A 115 -3.72 15.26 9.92
C ASP A 115 -2.70 14.97 8.81
N MET A 116 -3.09 14.14 7.83
CA MET A 116 -2.30 13.86 6.63
C MET A 116 -1.97 15.13 5.84
N GLU A 117 -2.90 16.07 5.72
CA GLU A 117 -2.68 17.34 5.02
C GLU A 117 -1.63 18.23 5.71
N THR A 118 -1.56 18.21 7.04
CA THR A 118 -0.53 18.96 7.78
C THR A 118 0.90 18.44 7.52
N LYS A 119 1.03 17.21 7.02
CA LYS A 119 2.29 16.50 6.85
C LYS A 119 2.82 16.49 5.41
N LYS A 120 2.13 17.11 4.45
CA LYS A 120 2.49 17.13 3.01
C LYS A 120 3.93 17.57 2.69
N ASN A 121 4.54 18.38 3.57
CA ASN A 121 5.91 18.88 3.41
C ASN A 121 6.99 17.93 3.97
N ARG A 122 6.60 16.79 4.53
CA ARG A 122 7.50 15.78 5.10
C ARG A 122 7.06 14.40 4.62
N ILE A 123 7.65 13.94 3.52
CA ILE A 123 7.18 12.75 2.80
C ILE A 123 7.02 11.50 3.70
N ARG A 124 7.92 11.28 4.66
CA ARG A 124 7.85 10.13 5.58
C ARG A 124 6.68 10.24 6.55
N ASP A 125 6.48 11.42 7.14
CA ASP A 125 5.37 11.69 8.04
C ASP A 125 4.04 11.57 7.26
N PHE A 126 4.01 12.09 6.03
CA PHE A 126 2.86 11.96 5.13
C PHE A 126 2.52 10.50 4.82
N GLN A 127 3.51 9.68 4.46
CA GLN A 127 3.29 8.26 4.15
C GLN A 127 2.71 7.49 5.34
N ALA A 128 3.19 7.76 6.55
CA ALA A 128 2.64 7.16 7.76
C ALA A 128 1.18 7.59 8.01
N ALA A 129 0.88 8.88 7.82
CA ALA A 129 -0.49 9.39 7.95
C ALA A 129 -1.43 8.87 6.85
N HIS A 130 -0.95 8.75 5.61
CA HIS A 130 -1.69 8.18 4.49
C HIS A 130 -2.04 6.71 4.73
N LEU A 131 -1.08 5.91 5.22
CA LEU A 131 -1.36 4.54 5.66
C LEU A 131 -2.44 4.54 6.76
N SER A 132 -2.31 5.43 7.74
CA SER A 132 -3.24 5.50 8.88
C SER A 132 -4.66 5.85 8.43
N PHE A 133 -4.83 6.73 7.45
CA PHE A 133 -6.12 7.05 6.84
C PHE A 133 -6.78 5.81 6.21
N HIS A 134 -6.05 5.05 5.38
CA HIS A 134 -6.60 3.86 4.74
C HIS A 134 -6.81 2.67 5.70
N GLU A 135 -6.03 2.56 6.78
CA GLU A 135 -6.22 1.50 7.79
C GLU A 135 -7.57 1.57 8.51
N LEU A 136 -8.22 2.74 8.54
CA LEU A 136 -9.51 2.94 9.20
C LEU A 136 -10.61 2.08 8.58
N THR A 137 -10.70 2.03 7.25
CA THR A 137 -11.71 1.21 6.55
C THR A 137 -11.41 -0.29 6.67
N LEU A 138 -10.13 -0.66 6.77
CA LEU A 138 -9.72 -2.07 6.94
C LEU A 138 -10.30 -2.70 8.21
N ARG A 139 -10.63 -1.91 9.25
CA ARG A 139 -11.27 -2.41 10.48
C ARG A 139 -12.60 -3.11 10.20
N ARG A 140 -13.27 -2.76 9.10
CA ARG A 140 -14.53 -3.35 8.65
C ARG A 140 -14.37 -4.46 7.61
N TYR A 141 -13.16 -4.64 7.06
CA TYR A 141 -12.91 -5.70 6.07
C TYR A 141 -13.02 -7.08 6.74
N PRO A 142 -13.46 -8.12 5.99
CA PRO A 142 -13.34 -9.50 6.43
C PRO A 142 -11.89 -9.83 6.83
N GLU A 143 -11.70 -10.66 7.86
CA GLU A 143 -10.38 -10.95 8.46
C GLU A 143 -9.32 -11.28 7.41
N SER A 144 -9.59 -12.23 6.51
CA SER A 144 -8.62 -12.64 5.50
C SER A 144 -8.27 -11.54 4.49
N VAL A 145 -9.24 -10.68 4.13
CA VAL A 145 -9.00 -9.55 3.22
C VAL A 145 -8.18 -8.47 3.94
N ARG A 146 -8.47 -8.21 5.22
CA ARG A 146 -7.72 -7.29 6.06
C ARG A 146 -6.26 -7.73 6.22
N GLU A 147 -6.02 -9.01 6.54
CA GLU A 147 -4.65 -9.51 6.73
C GLU A 147 -3.85 -9.54 5.43
N LEU A 148 -4.48 -9.92 4.31
CA LEU A 148 -3.88 -9.77 2.98
C LEU A 148 -3.49 -8.32 2.72
N THR A 149 -4.44 -7.38 2.90
CA THR A 149 -4.23 -5.96 2.60
C THR A 149 -3.11 -5.36 3.46
N ARG A 150 -3.05 -5.69 4.76
CA ARG A 150 -1.96 -5.27 5.66
C ARG A 150 -0.59 -5.79 5.22
N SER A 151 -0.53 -7.04 4.78
CA SER A 151 0.71 -7.62 4.24
C SER A 151 1.18 -6.88 2.98
N LEU A 152 0.27 -6.54 2.08
CA LEU A 152 0.57 -5.78 0.86
C LEU A 152 1.00 -4.34 1.17
N HIS A 153 0.30 -3.65 2.09
CA HIS A 153 0.67 -2.31 2.56
C HIS A 153 2.06 -2.29 3.17
N LEU A 154 2.43 -3.30 3.95
CA LEU A 154 3.77 -3.41 4.54
C LEU A 154 4.87 -3.45 3.48
N LYS A 155 4.67 -4.22 2.40
CA LYS A 155 5.62 -4.33 1.29
C LYS A 155 5.76 -3.00 0.54
N ILE A 156 4.63 -2.35 0.24
CA ILE A 156 4.60 -1.03 -0.42
C ILE A 156 5.26 0.04 0.46
N TYR A 157 4.91 0.11 1.74
CA TYR A 157 5.47 1.07 2.68
C TYR A 157 6.98 0.89 2.83
N ARG A 158 7.46 -0.35 2.92
CA ARG A 158 8.90 -0.65 2.94
C ARG A 158 9.60 -0.17 1.67
N HIS A 159 9.01 -0.36 0.49
CA HIS A 159 9.54 0.16 -0.77
C HIS A 159 9.63 1.68 -0.76
N GLN A 160 8.54 2.35 -0.38
CA GLN A 160 8.50 3.81 -0.22
C GLN A 160 9.61 4.29 0.72
N ARG A 161 9.82 3.64 1.87
CA ARG A 161 10.85 4.04 2.85
C ARG A 161 12.27 3.94 2.32
N LEU A 162 12.54 3.00 1.42
CA LEU A 162 13.86 2.76 0.82
C LEU A 162 14.13 3.61 -0.43
N HIS A 163 13.09 3.91 -1.23
CA HIS A 163 13.27 4.50 -2.55
C HIS A 163 12.72 5.92 -2.70
N PHE A 164 11.77 6.36 -1.86
CA PHE A 164 11.25 7.71 -1.98
C PHE A 164 12.21 8.73 -1.36
N SER A 165 12.80 9.54 -2.24
CA SER A 165 13.67 10.65 -1.88
C SER A 165 13.02 12.02 -2.14
N ARG A 166 11.75 12.06 -2.56
CA ARG A 166 11.06 13.31 -2.89
C ARG A 166 10.91 14.20 -1.64
N PRO A 167 11.17 15.51 -1.75
CA PRO A 167 11.03 16.40 -0.61
C PRO A 167 9.56 16.67 -0.23
N HIS A 168 8.62 16.53 -1.18
CA HIS A 168 7.20 16.83 -0.97
C HIS A 168 6.29 15.86 -1.73
N VAL A 169 5.04 15.75 -1.28
CA VAL A 169 3.98 14.98 -1.92
C VAL A 169 3.52 15.68 -3.21
N PRO A 170 3.14 14.96 -4.28
CA PRO A 170 2.53 15.56 -5.46
C PRO A 170 1.34 16.47 -5.11
N GLU A 171 1.19 17.55 -5.89
CA GLU A 171 0.05 18.43 -5.75
C GLU A 171 -1.26 17.65 -5.98
N HIS A 172 -2.32 18.03 -5.28
CA HIS A 172 -3.65 17.39 -5.36
C HIS A 172 -3.73 15.92 -4.96
N PHE A 173 -2.65 15.28 -4.46
CA PHE A 173 -2.69 13.87 -4.06
C PHE A 173 -3.82 13.55 -3.06
N THR A 174 -4.00 14.40 -2.03
CA THR A 174 -5.08 14.23 -1.04
C THR A 174 -6.47 14.59 -1.57
N ASN A 175 -6.61 15.09 -2.81
CA ASN A 175 -7.92 15.36 -3.39
C ASN A 175 -8.67 14.06 -3.66
N VAL A 176 -7.99 13.02 -4.12
CA VAL A 176 -8.62 11.71 -4.36
C VAL A 176 -9.12 11.12 -3.03
N ASP A 177 -8.33 11.20 -1.97
CA ASP A 177 -8.72 10.76 -0.61
C ASP A 177 -9.93 11.52 -0.07
N ARG A 178 -9.98 12.84 -0.32
CA ARG A 178 -11.13 13.66 0.06
C ARG A 178 -12.40 13.25 -0.68
N ILE A 179 -12.29 12.99 -1.98
CA ILE A 179 -13.43 12.54 -2.80
C ILE A 179 -13.87 11.14 -2.35
N LEU A 180 -12.95 10.27 -1.97
CA LEU A 180 -13.26 8.96 -1.40
C LEU A 180 -14.09 9.11 -0.12
N LEU A 181 -13.62 9.92 0.82
CA LEU A 181 -14.34 10.18 2.07
C LEU A 181 -15.72 10.81 1.82
N GLN A 182 -15.83 11.75 0.89
CA GLN A 182 -17.10 12.34 0.49
C GLN A 182 -18.08 11.30 -0.07
N SER A 183 -17.59 10.39 -0.92
CA SER A 183 -18.40 9.31 -1.50
C SER A 183 -18.90 8.33 -0.42
N LEU A 184 -18.04 8.01 0.57
CA LEU A 184 -18.42 7.19 1.72
C LEU A 184 -19.46 7.89 2.61
N ARG A 185 -19.30 9.21 2.88
CA ARG A 185 -20.30 10.00 3.62
C ARG A 185 -21.63 10.10 2.89
N ALA A 186 -21.60 10.24 1.57
CA ALA A 186 -22.79 10.28 0.72
C ALA A 186 -23.47 8.91 0.54
N ARG A 187 -22.85 7.82 1.03
CA ARG A 187 -23.32 6.44 0.86
C ARG A 187 -23.45 6.05 -0.62
N GLU A 188 -22.45 6.44 -1.41
CA GLU A 188 -22.35 6.16 -2.84
C GLU A 188 -21.31 5.04 -3.08
N PRO A 189 -21.68 3.75 -2.91
CA PRO A 189 -20.74 2.62 -2.94
C PRO A 189 -19.96 2.52 -4.24
N GLU A 190 -20.62 2.61 -5.39
CA GLU A 190 -19.95 2.50 -6.70
C GLU A 190 -19.04 3.71 -6.96
N ARG A 191 -19.44 4.90 -6.50
CA ARG A 191 -18.56 6.07 -6.57
C ARG A 191 -17.31 5.86 -5.72
N ALA A 192 -17.45 5.37 -4.48
CA ALA A 192 -16.31 5.07 -3.61
C ALA A 192 -15.40 3.98 -4.20
N ARG A 193 -15.98 2.99 -4.86
CA ARG A 193 -15.26 1.95 -5.61
C ARG A 193 -14.40 2.57 -6.71
N HIS A 194 -14.99 3.33 -7.63
CA HIS A 194 -14.27 3.92 -8.75
C HIS A 194 -13.17 4.88 -8.28
N VAL A 195 -13.43 5.65 -7.22
CA VAL A 195 -12.41 6.54 -6.63
C VAL A 195 -11.25 5.73 -6.06
N LEU A 196 -11.50 4.60 -5.39
CA LEU A 196 -10.43 3.75 -4.87
C LEU A 196 -9.68 3.01 -6.00
N GLU A 197 -10.36 2.57 -7.06
CA GLU A 197 -9.72 2.02 -8.26
C GLU A 197 -8.78 3.04 -8.90
N PHE A 198 -9.25 4.28 -9.10
CA PHE A 198 -8.43 5.38 -9.59
C PHE A 198 -7.24 5.65 -8.67
N HIS A 199 -7.48 5.75 -7.35
CA HIS A 199 -6.42 6.01 -6.37
C HIS A 199 -5.32 4.95 -6.41
N LEU A 200 -5.68 3.67 -6.43
CA LEU A 200 -4.71 2.57 -6.42
C LEU A 200 -3.90 2.52 -7.72
N ALA A 201 -4.55 2.76 -8.86
CA ALA A 201 -3.87 2.83 -10.15
C ALA A 201 -2.92 4.06 -10.21
N ASP A 202 -3.39 5.24 -9.77
CA ASP A 202 -2.59 6.47 -9.76
C ASP A 202 -1.35 6.32 -8.87
N ALA A 203 -1.54 5.75 -7.67
CA ALA A 203 -0.45 5.51 -6.74
C ALA A 203 0.57 4.50 -7.29
N ALA A 204 0.13 3.42 -7.96
CA ALA A 204 1.02 2.45 -8.59
C ALA A 204 1.83 3.07 -9.74
N ILE A 205 1.14 3.74 -10.68
CA ILE A 205 1.74 4.35 -11.87
C ILE A 205 2.71 5.45 -11.46
N GLY A 206 2.28 6.36 -10.58
CA GLY A 206 3.12 7.42 -10.04
C GLY A 206 4.36 6.86 -9.34
N MET A 207 4.18 5.94 -8.39
CA MET A 207 5.29 5.38 -7.62
C MET A 207 6.37 4.72 -8.49
N ILE A 208 5.95 3.98 -9.51
CA ILE A 208 6.87 3.21 -10.35
C ILE A 208 7.50 4.12 -11.43
N LEU A 209 6.71 4.88 -12.18
CA LEU A 209 7.22 5.74 -13.25
C LEU A 209 8.01 6.95 -12.75
N ASP A 210 7.83 7.37 -11.50
CA ASP A 210 8.68 8.39 -10.89
C ASP A 210 10.12 7.90 -10.65
N LYS A 211 10.33 6.59 -10.58
CA LYS A 211 11.64 5.95 -10.40
C LYS A 211 12.19 5.42 -11.72
N ASP A 212 11.36 4.71 -12.49
CA ASP A 212 11.70 4.12 -13.78
C ASP A 212 10.68 4.56 -14.83
N PRO A 213 10.94 5.68 -15.53
CA PRO A 213 10.03 6.19 -16.56
C PRO A 213 9.79 5.23 -17.72
N ASP A 214 10.70 4.27 -17.92
CA ASP A 214 10.63 3.28 -19.01
C ASP A 214 10.04 1.94 -18.53
N TYR A 215 9.48 1.89 -17.31
CA TYR A 215 8.91 0.68 -16.75
C TYR A 215 7.75 0.15 -17.60
N ARG A 216 7.66 -1.19 -17.70
CA ARG A 216 6.62 -1.92 -18.43
C ARG A 216 5.72 -2.65 -17.45
N PHE A 217 4.49 -2.13 -17.31
CA PHE A 217 3.48 -2.75 -16.45
C PHE A 217 2.98 -4.07 -17.06
N ASP A 218 2.74 -5.05 -16.21
CA ASP A 218 2.16 -6.36 -16.53
C ASP A 218 1.03 -6.69 -15.55
N SER A 219 1.35 -6.98 -14.29
CA SER A 219 0.37 -7.36 -13.26
C SER A 219 -0.72 -6.31 -13.06
N LEU A 220 -0.39 -5.03 -13.13
CA LEU A 220 -1.36 -3.94 -13.04
C LEU A 220 -2.33 -3.99 -14.24
N LEU A 221 -1.81 -4.18 -15.45
CA LEU A 221 -2.59 -4.27 -16.68
C LEU A 221 -3.47 -5.53 -16.73
N VAL A 222 -3.03 -6.62 -16.10
CA VAL A 222 -3.85 -7.82 -15.89
C VAL A 222 -5.01 -7.51 -14.94
N ALA A 223 -4.76 -6.85 -13.81
CA ALA A 223 -5.78 -6.54 -12.83
C ALA A 223 -6.86 -5.60 -13.37
N VAL A 224 -6.48 -4.47 -13.99
CA VAL A 224 -7.43 -3.50 -14.56
C VAL A 224 -8.30 -4.15 -15.64
N ARG A 225 -7.71 -4.98 -16.52
CA ARG A 225 -8.47 -5.74 -17.52
C ARG A 225 -9.45 -6.72 -16.89
N GLY A 226 -9.05 -7.41 -15.82
CA GLY A 226 -9.92 -8.32 -15.06
C GLY A 226 -11.11 -7.60 -14.40
N LEU A 227 -10.95 -6.32 -14.08
CA LEU A 227 -11.99 -5.46 -13.52
C LEU A 227 -12.86 -4.77 -14.60
N GLY A 228 -12.55 -4.97 -15.88
CA GLY A 228 -13.22 -4.26 -16.98
C GLY A 228 -12.86 -2.78 -17.07
N ILE A 229 -11.70 -2.39 -16.53
CA ILE A 229 -11.13 -1.04 -16.62
C ILE A 229 -10.19 -1.01 -17.82
N GLU A 230 -10.33 0.02 -18.65
CA GLU A 230 -9.43 0.28 -19.77
C GLU A 230 -8.40 1.33 -19.36
N VAL A 231 -7.14 1.07 -19.73
CA VAL A 231 -6.00 1.97 -19.49
C VAL A 231 -5.33 2.25 -20.83
N GLU A 232 -5.22 3.54 -21.17
CA GLU A 232 -4.55 4.00 -22.38
C GLU A 232 -3.10 3.51 -22.44
N GLN A 233 -2.72 2.99 -23.60
CA GLN A 233 -1.36 2.53 -23.87
C GLN A 233 -0.88 3.11 -25.20
N ALA A 234 0.35 3.61 -25.22
CA ALA A 234 1.04 3.98 -26.44
C ALA A 234 1.29 2.74 -27.32
N MET A 235 1.58 2.95 -28.61
CA MET A 235 1.80 1.85 -29.57
C MET A 235 2.96 0.92 -29.18
N ASP A 236 3.94 1.43 -28.45
CA ASP A 236 5.06 0.65 -27.96
C ASP A 236 4.77 -0.07 -26.64
N GLY A 237 3.56 0.09 -26.07
CA GLY A 237 3.11 -0.48 -24.81
C GLY A 237 3.42 0.35 -23.55
N HIS A 238 3.94 1.58 -23.67
CA HIS A 238 4.16 2.45 -22.51
C HIS A 238 2.86 3.12 -22.09
N LEU A 239 2.76 3.47 -20.82
CA LEU A 239 1.68 4.32 -20.32
C LEU A 239 2.08 5.80 -20.50
N PRO A 240 1.36 6.60 -21.31
CA PRO A 240 1.63 8.03 -21.43
C PRO A 240 1.35 8.75 -20.10
N ARG A 241 1.92 9.93 -19.84
CA ARG A 241 1.61 10.73 -18.63
C ARG A 241 1.03 12.10 -19.02
N PRO A 242 -0.21 12.45 -18.59
CA PRO A 242 -1.15 11.59 -17.87
C PRO A 242 -1.67 10.44 -18.74
N THR A 243 -1.98 9.29 -18.14
CA THR A 243 -2.63 8.13 -18.77
C THR A 243 -4.13 8.23 -18.61
N THR A 244 -4.90 8.02 -19.67
CA THR A 244 -6.36 7.95 -19.52
C THR A 244 -6.80 6.59 -18.98
N ILE A 245 -7.66 6.57 -17.97
CA ILE A 245 -8.39 5.36 -17.53
C ILE A 245 -9.89 5.52 -17.73
N SER A 246 -10.58 4.44 -18.09
CA SER A 246 -12.02 4.48 -18.32
C SER A 246 -12.73 3.18 -17.92
N TRP A 247 -14.02 3.28 -17.67
CA TRP A 247 -14.89 2.17 -17.28
C TRP A 247 -16.01 2.02 -18.32
N PRO A 248 -15.80 1.26 -19.41
CA PRO A 248 -16.77 1.11 -20.50
C PRO A 248 -18.04 0.31 -20.13
N GLY A 249 -18.09 -0.32 -18.95
CA GLY A 249 -19.29 -0.97 -18.42
C GLY A 249 -20.43 0.03 -18.13
N GLY A 250 -21.68 -0.44 -18.13
CA GLY A 250 -22.91 0.38 -18.04
C GLY A 250 -23.11 1.26 -16.79
N GLU A 251 -22.09 1.41 -15.95
CA GLU A 251 -22.02 2.28 -14.76
C GLU A 251 -21.29 3.61 -15.06
N ALA A 252 -21.18 3.98 -16.34
CA ALA A 252 -20.56 5.24 -16.77
C ALA A 252 -21.16 6.51 -16.10
N LYS A 253 -22.35 6.41 -15.51
CA LYS A 253 -23.03 7.50 -14.78
C LYS A 253 -22.42 7.80 -13.41
N ASP A 254 -21.72 6.84 -12.80
CA ASP A 254 -21.18 6.95 -11.44
C ASP A 254 -19.64 7.09 -11.44
N ILE A 255 -19.05 7.29 -12.62
CA ILE A 255 -17.62 7.60 -12.77
C ILE A 255 -17.38 9.06 -12.34
N VAL A 256 -16.42 9.25 -11.44
CA VAL A 256 -15.97 10.59 -11.04
C VAL A 256 -14.93 11.07 -12.04
N GLU A 257 -15.11 12.29 -12.56
CA GLU A 257 -14.06 13.01 -13.30
C GLU A 257 -12.93 13.40 -12.33
N LEU A 258 -11.76 12.82 -12.54
CA LEU A 258 -10.58 12.86 -11.68
C LEU A 258 -9.35 13.01 -12.56
N THR A 259 -8.50 13.99 -12.23
CA THR A 259 -7.24 14.22 -12.94
C THR A 259 -6.12 14.41 -11.93
N THR A 260 -5.00 13.73 -12.17
CA THR A 260 -3.73 13.85 -11.44
C THR A 260 -2.60 14.05 -12.44
N ALA A 261 -1.37 14.16 -11.95
CA ALA A 261 -0.20 14.18 -12.81
C ALA A 261 0.07 12.85 -13.54
N ASN A 262 -0.55 11.73 -13.11
CA ASN A 262 -0.33 10.42 -13.73
C ASN A 262 -1.56 9.91 -14.45
N LEU A 263 -2.76 10.23 -13.99
CA LEU A 263 -3.99 9.67 -14.52
C LEU A 263 -5.04 10.74 -14.83
N ASP A 264 -5.87 10.46 -15.82
CA ASP A 264 -7.09 11.20 -16.12
C ASP A 264 -8.24 10.20 -16.28
N SER A 265 -9.36 10.42 -15.60
CA SER A 265 -10.54 9.55 -15.75
C SER A 265 -11.45 10.04 -16.87
N ALA A 266 -11.85 9.12 -17.73
CA ALA A 266 -12.82 9.39 -18.78
C ALA A 266 -14.06 8.51 -18.59
N SER A 267 -15.23 9.14 -18.66
CA SER A 267 -16.48 8.40 -18.89
C SER A 267 -16.62 8.15 -20.39
N HIS A 268 -16.82 6.89 -20.79
CA HIS A 268 -17.20 6.59 -22.17
C HIS A 268 -18.67 6.99 -22.35
N GLY A 269 -18.91 8.28 -22.64
CA GLY A 269 -20.12 8.74 -23.28
C GLY A 269 -20.09 8.28 -24.74
N ALA A 270 -21.07 7.47 -25.14
CA ALA A 270 -21.25 7.07 -26.53
C ALA A 270 -21.24 8.30 -27.46
N ASN A 271 -20.15 8.47 -28.22
CA ASN A 271 -20.19 9.25 -29.45
C ASN A 271 -20.67 8.31 -30.57
N ALA A 272 -21.99 8.20 -30.69
CA ALA A 272 -22.76 8.02 -31.93
C ALA A 272 -24.26 8.04 -31.63
#